data_AF-A0A6G0GSU4-F1
#
_entry.id   AF-A0A6G0GSU4-F1
#
_cell.length_a   1.000
_cell.length_b   1.000
_cell.length_c   1.000
_cell.angle_alpha   90.00
_cell.angle_beta   90.00
_cell.angle_gamma   90.00
#
_symmetry.space_group_name_H-M   'P 1'
#
loop_
_entity.id
_entity.type
_entity.pdbx_description
1 polymer ?
#
loop_
_entity_poly.entity_id
_entity_poly.type
_entity_poly.pdbx_seq_one_letter_code
_entity_poly.pdbx_strand_id
1 'polypeptide(L)'
;MKTCYHHTSFDTLKKIITNNGLTFRASRYSNYENEEYTWIKDKAYKVVKEICQEQAQPFDNDLMEFNPYIICFCEEGFSKYMWSNYADKNQGIQIEVNSDILLKYSLQNQNPDAFVKCAYLSEKERENNEHIKSAITKIYNTYQVSSNLQDDLLICASCIKQDIYRSEKEYRYMIPHYNQISISRIKNNEVVFSEEYEDEQDIQSLHGKKYYYINFPKEALVSINLGFDANKDRLETIRQHLINNDYNIGNISIKQIEEKLLK
;
A
#
# COMPACT_ATOMS: atom_id res chain seq x y z
N MET A 1 -20.46 -0.04 5.03
CA MET A 1 -19.29 0.73 4.55
C MET A 1 -18.16 0.48 5.51
N LYS A 2 -17.10 -0.18 5.05
CA LYS A 2 -15.86 -0.28 5.82
C LYS A 2 -14.97 0.94 5.50
N THR A 3 -14.17 1.37 6.46
CA THR A 3 -13.23 2.48 6.27
C THR A 3 -11.82 2.08 6.69
N CYS A 4 -10.83 2.75 6.10
CA CYS A 4 -9.45 2.75 6.56
C CYS A 4 -8.91 4.19 6.54
N TYR A 5 -7.74 4.39 7.13
CA TYR A 5 -7.25 5.71 7.47
C TYR A 5 -5.84 5.94 6.95
N HIS A 6 -5.58 7.08 6.33
CA HIS A 6 -4.24 7.51 5.97
C HIS A 6 -3.83 8.72 6.81
N HIS A 7 -2.77 8.57 7.59
CA HIS A 7 -2.24 9.64 8.45
C HIS A 7 -1.09 10.34 7.73
N THR A 8 -1.12 11.66 7.69
CA THR A 8 -0.15 12.44 6.92
C THR A 8 -0.05 13.88 7.38
N SER A 9 0.81 14.66 6.73
CA SER A 9 0.95 16.09 7.00
C SER A 9 -0.15 16.92 6.34
N PHE A 10 -0.35 18.13 6.83
CA PHE A 10 -1.26 19.10 6.21
C PHE A 10 -0.87 19.45 4.76
N ASP A 11 0.43 19.55 4.47
CA ASP A 11 0.91 19.86 3.13
C ASP A 11 0.79 18.67 2.18
N THR A 12 0.93 17.44 2.70
CA THR A 12 0.68 16.23 1.92
C THR A 12 -0.80 16.09 1.58
N LEU A 13 -1.72 16.43 2.49
CA LEU A 13 -3.16 16.44 2.20
C LEU A 13 -3.48 17.24 0.94
N LYS A 14 -2.91 18.45 0.81
CA LYS A 14 -3.15 19.32 -0.36
C LYS A 14 -2.70 18.69 -1.68
N LYS A 15 -1.70 17.80 -1.64
CA LYS A 15 -1.21 17.05 -2.81
C LYS A 15 -2.06 15.82 -3.11
N ILE A 16 -2.69 15.24 -2.09
CA ILE A 16 -3.58 14.08 -2.24
C ILE A 16 -4.94 14.51 -2.81
N ILE A 17 -5.49 15.63 -2.33
CA ILE A 17 -6.77 16.14 -2.81
C ILE A 17 -6.54 16.88 -4.14
N THR A 18 -6.98 16.28 -5.24
CA THR A 18 -6.89 16.86 -6.58
C THR A 18 -8.27 16.90 -7.26
N ASN A 19 -8.37 17.63 -8.37
CA ASN A 19 -9.57 17.66 -9.20
C ASN A 19 -9.95 16.28 -9.79
N ASN A 20 -8.98 15.38 -9.91
CA ASN A 20 -9.16 14.02 -10.45
C ASN A 20 -9.57 12.99 -9.38
N GLY A 21 -9.49 13.36 -8.09
CA GLY A 21 -9.79 12.45 -6.98
C GLY A 21 -8.72 12.43 -5.91
N LEU A 22 -8.66 11.32 -5.16
CA LEU A 22 -7.64 11.10 -4.15
C LEU A 22 -6.38 10.52 -4.81
N THR A 23 -5.41 11.40 -5.04
CA THR A 23 -4.13 11.09 -5.69
C THR A 23 -3.09 10.69 -4.65
N PHE A 24 -2.99 9.39 -4.38
CA PHE A 24 -1.99 8.86 -3.46
C PHE A 24 -0.69 8.55 -4.19
N ARG A 25 0.42 8.90 -3.53
CA ARG A 25 1.76 8.50 -3.97
C ARG A 25 2.10 7.14 -3.36
N ALA A 26 2.10 6.11 -4.18
CA ALA A 26 2.62 4.80 -3.85
C ALA A 26 4.15 4.80 -3.92
N SER A 27 4.81 4.26 -2.88
CA SER A 27 6.26 4.19 -2.81
C SER A 27 6.74 2.81 -3.22
N ARG A 28 7.77 2.74 -4.05
CA ARG A 28 8.40 1.46 -4.40
C ARG A 28 8.87 0.75 -3.13
N TYR A 29 8.64 -0.56 -3.01
CA TYR A 29 8.90 -1.27 -1.77
C TYR A 29 10.38 -1.26 -1.36
N SER A 30 11.31 -1.20 -2.32
CA SER A 30 12.74 -1.00 -2.05
C SER A 30 13.11 0.39 -1.52
N ASN A 31 12.22 1.39 -1.60
CA ASN A 31 12.47 2.71 -1.03
C ASN A 31 12.34 2.71 0.50
N TYR A 32 11.70 1.69 1.05
CA TYR A 32 11.68 1.46 2.48
C TYR A 32 13.07 0.93 2.84
N GLU A 33 13.95 1.83 3.30
CA GLU A 33 15.28 1.52 3.84
C GLU A 33 15.16 0.83 5.20
N ASN A 34 14.28 -0.16 5.30
CA ASN A 34 14.01 -0.92 6.51
C ASN A 34 14.43 -2.38 6.33
N GLU A 35 14.57 -3.06 7.45
CA GLU A 35 14.88 -4.49 7.50
C GLU A 35 13.78 -5.37 6.87
N GLU A 36 12.63 -4.83 6.47
CA GLU A 36 11.52 -5.60 5.90
C GLU A 36 11.84 -6.05 4.47
N TYR A 37 12.28 -5.14 3.59
CA TYR A 37 12.61 -5.48 2.20
C TYR A 37 13.75 -6.50 2.13
N THR A 38 14.82 -6.29 2.90
CA THR A 38 15.96 -7.22 2.99
C THR A 38 15.53 -8.56 3.55
N TRP A 39 14.68 -8.59 4.59
CA TRP A 39 14.20 -9.84 5.17
C TRP A 39 13.39 -10.70 4.18
N ILE A 40 12.63 -10.09 3.27
CA ILE A 40 11.94 -10.89 2.24
C ILE A 40 12.95 -11.62 1.37
N LYS A 41 13.97 -10.91 0.88
CA LYS A 41 15.01 -11.50 0.02
C LYS A 41 15.76 -12.63 0.73
N ASP A 42 16.08 -12.43 2.01
CA ASP A 42 16.95 -13.35 2.75
C ASP A 42 16.21 -14.57 3.34
N LYS A 43 14.93 -14.39 3.71
CA LYS A 43 14.14 -15.35 4.50
C LYS A 43 12.85 -15.75 3.79
N ALA A 44 11.94 -14.79 3.58
CA ALA A 44 10.60 -15.13 3.09
C ALA A 44 10.64 -15.77 1.69
N TYR A 45 11.57 -15.36 0.84
CA TYR A 45 11.78 -15.91 -0.49
C TYR A 45 12.05 -17.43 -0.49
N LYS A 46 12.84 -17.92 0.49
CA LYS A 46 13.11 -19.36 0.64
C LYS A 46 11.82 -20.12 0.93
N VAL A 47 10.96 -19.54 1.77
CA VAL A 47 9.66 -20.12 2.11
C VAL A 47 8.69 -20.07 0.92
N VAL A 48 8.67 -18.98 0.15
CA VAL A 48 7.88 -18.91 -1.10
C VAL A 48 8.33 -20.01 -2.07
N LYS A 49 9.64 -20.19 -2.25
CA LYS A 49 10.21 -21.26 -3.08
C LYS A 49 9.74 -22.65 -2.63
N GLU A 50 9.81 -22.91 -1.32
CA GLU A 50 9.32 -24.17 -0.73
C GLU A 50 7.83 -24.39 -1.06
N ILE A 51 6.97 -23.38 -0.89
CA ILE A 51 5.54 -23.48 -1.21
C ILE A 51 5.31 -23.76 -2.70
N CYS A 52 6.00 -23.06 -3.61
CA CYS A 52 5.88 -23.30 -5.05
C CYS A 52 6.29 -24.73 -5.43
N GLN A 53 7.39 -25.24 -4.86
CA GLN A 53 7.88 -26.60 -5.09
C GLN A 53 6.89 -27.65 -4.59
N GLU A 54 6.33 -27.47 -3.38
CA GLU A 54 5.30 -28.36 -2.82
C GLU A 54 4.03 -28.42 -3.68
N GLN A 55 3.69 -27.32 -4.36
CA GLN A 55 2.53 -27.21 -5.25
C GLN A 55 2.85 -27.52 -6.73
N ALA A 56 4.07 -28.02 -7.01
CA ALA A 56 4.56 -28.29 -8.36
C ALA A 56 4.39 -27.10 -9.33
N GLN A 57 4.51 -25.87 -8.82
CA GLN A 57 4.46 -24.63 -9.60
C GLN A 57 5.85 -24.15 -9.99
N PRO A 58 6.00 -23.47 -11.13
CA PRO A 58 7.27 -22.87 -11.52
C PRO A 58 7.72 -21.84 -10.47
N PHE A 59 9.04 -21.67 -10.36
CA PHE A 59 9.64 -20.67 -9.50
C PHE A 59 10.86 -20.06 -10.19
N ASP A 60 10.81 -18.76 -10.43
CA ASP A 60 11.91 -17.98 -10.97
C ASP A 60 12.87 -17.56 -9.85
N ASN A 61 14.17 -17.82 -10.04
CA ASN A 61 15.21 -17.49 -9.08
C ASN A 61 15.63 -16.01 -9.13
N ASP A 62 15.16 -15.23 -10.11
CA ASP A 62 15.52 -13.81 -10.21
C ASP A 62 14.68 -12.93 -9.28
N LEU A 63 15.29 -12.54 -8.17
CA LEU A 63 14.73 -11.68 -7.13
C LEU A 63 14.56 -10.22 -7.54
N MET A 64 15.14 -9.78 -8.67
CA MET A 64 15.18 -8.36 -9.02
C MET A 64 13.82 -7.76 -9.38
N GLU A 65 12.82 -8.58 -9.72
CA GLU A 65 11.55 -8.07 -10.28
C GLU A 65 10.47 -7.75 -9.24
N PHE A 66 10.44 -8.45 -8.10
CA PHE A 66 9.36 -8.24 -7.13
C PHE A 66 9.60 -7.01 -6.25
N ASN A 67 9.02 -5.89 -6.66
CA ASN A 67 9.18 -4.61 -5.99
C ASN A 67 7.93 -3.74 -6.13
N PRO A 68 6.83 -4.10 -5.45
CA PRO A 68 5.54 -3.44 -5.63
C PRO A 68 5.59 -1.98 -5.22
N TYR A 69 4.68 -1.18 -5.79
CA TYR A 69 4.40 0.16 -5.27
C TYR A 69 3.32 0.09 -4.20
N ILE A 70 3.58 0.67 -3.02
CA ILE A 70 2.75 0.50 -1.82
C ILE A 70 2.18 1.84 -1.34
N ILE A 71 0.90 1.82 -1.00
CA ILE A 71 0.24 2.85 -0.17
C ILE A 71 -0.19 2.19 1.14
N CYS A 72 0.20 2.80 2.25
CA CYS A 72 -0.12 2.32 3.60
C CYS A 72 -1.38 3.01 4.15
N PHE A 73 -2.31 2.21 4.65
CA PHE A 73 -3.49 2.62 5.39
C PHE A 73 -3.51 1.94 6.75
N CYS A 74 -4.23 2.50 7.71
CA CYS A 74 -4.42 1.96 9.05
C CYS A 74 -5.89 1.55 9.23
N GLU A 75 -6.13 0.50 10.00
CA GLU A 75 -7.47 0.07 10.41
C GLU A 75 -8.13 1.02 11.43
N GLU A 76 -7.34 1.69 12.27
CA GLU A 76 -7.83 2.42 13.44
C GLU A 76 -7.73 3.94 13.30
N GLY A 77 -8.89 4.60 13.27
CA GLY A 77 -8.98 6.06 13.17
C GLY A 77 -8.61 6.83 14.45
N PHE A 78 -8.43 6.17 15.58
CA PHE A 78 -8.11 6.84 16.84
C PHE A 78 -6.85 6.29 17.52
N SER A 79 -5.95 5.68 16.75
CA SER A 79 -4.67 5.18 17.28
C SER A 79 -3.76 6.35 17.69
N LYS A 80 -3.45 6.49 18.98
CA LYS A 80 -2.49 7.51 19.46
C LYS A 80 -1.13 7.35 18.80
N TYR A 81 -0.72 6.10 18.55
CA TYR A 81 0.53 5.78 17.86
C TYR A 81 0.55 6.36 16.44
N MET A 82 -0.54 6.22 15.67
CA MET A 82 -0.61 6.75 14.31
C MET A 82 -0.57 8.28 14.27
N TRP A 83 -1.31 8.94 15.17
CA TRP A 83 -1.30 10.40 15.26
C TRP A 83 0.08 10.96 15.65
N SER A 84 0.76 10.30 16.59
CA SER A 84 2.06 10.75 17.09
C SER A 84 3.18 10.56 16.07
N ASN A 85 3.18 9.42 15.34
CA ASN A 85 4.29 9.04 14.45
C ASN A 85 4.07 9.41 12.98
N TYR A 86 2.82 9.48 12.52
CA TYR A 86 2.49 9.62 11.09
C TYR A 86 1.64 10.84 10.74
N ALA A 87 1.15 11.60 11.73
CA ALA A 87 0.38 12.84 11.51
C ALA A 87 1.02 14.04 12.23
N ASP A 88 2.26 14.37 11.88
CA ASP A 88 3.01 15.54 12.36
C ASP A 88 2.92 15.74 13.89
N LYS A 89 3.15 14.68 14.68
CA LYS A 89 3.05 14.71 16.15
C LYS A 89 1.72 15.31 16.63
N ASN A 90 0.62 14.73 16.18
CA ASN A 90 -0.76 15.13 16.48
C ASN A 90 -1.24 16.46 15.88
N GLN A 91 -0.45 17.11 15.02
CA GLN A 91 -0.84 18.36 14.35
C GLN A 91 -1.24 18.17 12.88
N GLY A 92 -1.09 16.96 12.36
CA GLY A 92 -1.31 16.62 10.97
C GLY A 92 -2.76 16.30 10.65
N ILE A 93 -2.93 15.42 9.68
CA ILE A 93 -4.20 15.05 9.08
C ILE A 93 -4.37 13.53 9.13
N GLN A 94 -5.62 13.12 9.31
CA GLN A 94 -6.07 11.79 8.94
C GLN A 94 -7.13 11.89 7.86
N ILE A 95 -6.95 11.13 6.79
CA ILE A 95 -7.90 10.97 5.70
C ILE A 95 -8.62 9.63 5.92
N GLU A 96 -9.92 9.67 6.16
CA GLU A 96 -10.75 8.46 6.21
C GLU A 96 -11.27 8.17 4.81
N VAL A 97 -11.03 6.94 4.35
CA VAL A 97 -11.44 6.49 3.02
C VAL A 97 -12.36 5.27 3.11
N ASN A 98 -13.28 5.17 2.17
CA ASN A 98 -14.16 4.01 2.01
C ASN A 98 -13.36 2.85 1.42
N SER A 99 -13.05 1.86 2.26
CA SER A 99 -12.20 0.73 1.87
C SER A 99 -12.89 -0.24 0.91
N ASP A 100 -14.23 -0.24 0.85
CA ASP A 100 -14.98 -1.03 -0.14
C ASP A 100 -14.74 -0.49 -1.56
N ILE A 101 -14.55 0.83 -1.71
CA ILE A 101 -14.21 1.45 -2.99
C ILE A 101 -12.76 1.13 -3.40
N LEU A 102 -11.81 1.21 -2.47
CA LEU A 102 -10.41 0.84 -2.71
C LEU A 102 -10.31 -0.63 -3.17
N LEU A 103 -10.98 -1.55 -2.46
CA LEU A 103 -11.03 -2.96 -2.85
C LEU A 103 -11.66 -3.15 -4.22
N LYS A 104 -12.78 -2.48 -4.52
CA LYS A 104 -13.39 -2.56 -5.85
C LYS A 104 -12.45 -2.01 -6.93
N TYR A 105 -11.71 -0.96 -6.65
CA TYR A 105 -10.76 -0.35 -7.59
C TYR A 105 -9.59 -1.31 -7.87
N SER A 106 -9.09 -2.01 -6.83
CA SER A 106 -7.96 -2.95 -6.99
C SER A 106 -8.28 -4.13 -7.92
N LEU A 107 -9.56 -4.49 -8.07
CA LEU A 107 -10.02 -5.61 -8.89
C LEU A 107 -10.38 -5.23 -10.34
N GLN A 108 -10.24 -3.96 -10.74
CA GLN A 108 -10.72 -3.49 -12.05
C GLN A 108 -9.74 -3.70 -13.21
N ASN A 109 -8.45 -3.85 -12.91
CA ASN A 109 -7.40 -3.92 -13.92
C ASN A 109 -7.14 -5.36 -14.39
N GLN A 110 -6.63 -5.51 -15.63
CA GLN A 110 -6.22 -6.81 -16.18
C GLN A 110 -5.14 -7.48 -15.30
N ASN A 111 -4.23 -6.67 -14.76
CA ASN A 111 -3.34 -7.02 -13.66
C ASN A 111 -3.89 -6.36 -12.40
N PRO A 112 -4.61 -7.10 -11.54
CA PRO A 112 -5.29 -6.51 -10.40
C PRO A 112 -4.27 -6.06 -9.33
N ASP A 113 -4.56 -4.92 -8.73
CA ASP A 113 -3.85 -4.45 -7.54
C ASP A 113 -4.26 -5.27 -6.33
N ALA A 114 -3.45 -5.18 -5.27
CA ALA A 114 -3.69 -5.81 -4.00
C ALA A 114 -4.23 -4.84 -2.97
N PHE A 115 -5.23 -5.24 -2.17
CA PHE A 115 -5.60 -4.51 -0.96
C PHE A 115 -5.68 -5.49 0.23
N VAL A 116 -4.59 -5.55 1.00
CA VAL A 116 -4.31 -6.67 1.90
C VAL A 116 -3.97 -6.19 3.31
N LYS A 117 -4.49 -6.87 4.33
CA LYS A 117 -4.16 -6.61 5.72
C LYS A 117 -2.80 -7.22 6.07
N CYS A 118 -1.95 -6.44 6.73
CA CYS A 118 -0.66 -6.92 7.19
C CYS A 118 -0.78 -7.94 8.32
N ALA A 119 0.13 -8.92 8.33
CA ALA A 119 0.37 -9.82 9.45
C ALA A 119 1.61 -9.36 10.22
N TYR A 120 1.67 -9.72 11.50
CA TYR A 120 2.74 -9.30 12.40
C TYR A 120 3.34 -10.51 13.07
N LEU A 121 4.66 -10.67 12.90
CA LEU A 121 5.46 -11.73 13.49
C LEU A 121 6.51 -11.13 14.41
N SER A 122 6.72 -11.77 15.57
CA SER A 122 7.85 -11.49 16.44
C SER A 122 9.17 -11.83 15.75
N GLU A 123 10.28 -11.30 16.25
CA GLU A 123 11.62 -11.59 15.74
C GLU A 123 11.90 -13.11 15.69
N LYS A 124 11.52 -13.84 16.75
CA LYS A 124 11.66 -15.31 16.81
C LYS A 124 10.82 -16.04 15.76
N GLU A 125 9.60 -15.57 15.50
CA GLU A 125 8.73 -16.16 14.47
C GLU A 125 9.25 -15.87 13.05
N ARG A 126 9.85 -14.69 12.84
CA ARG A 126 10.47 -14.30 11.55
C ARG A 126 11.75 -15.08 11.21
N GLU A 127 12.27 -15.85 12.16
CA GLU A 127 13.41 -16.77 11.95
C GLU A 127 12.98 -18.22 11.69
N ASN A 128 11.69 -18.52 11.73
CA ASN A 128 11.16 -19.88 11.59
C ASN A 128 10.30 -20.02 10.33
N ASN A 129 10.74 -20.85 9.39
CA ASN A 129 10.06 -21.08 8.11
C ASN A 129 8.59 -21.50 8.26
N GLU A 130 8.23 -22.30 9.26
CA GLU A 130 6.83 -22.72 9.47
C GLU A 130 5.92 -21.56 9.88
N HIS A 131 6.42 -20.65 10.72
CA HIS A 131 5.68 -19.45 11.10
C HIS A 131 5.52 -18.49 9.93
N ILE A 132 6.57 -18.30 9.13
CA ILE A 132 6.53 -17.50 7.90
C ILE A 132 5.54 -18.11 6.91
N LYS A 133 5.63 -19.41 6.66
CA LYS A 133 4.75 -20.16 5.74
C LYS A 133 3.29 -20.05 6.16
N SER A 134 3.03 -20.23 7.45
CA SER A 134 1.70 -20.08 8.04
C SER A 134 1.14 -18.66 7.86
N ALA A 135 1.96 -17.63 8.07
CA ALA A 135 1.58 -16.24 7.85
C ALA A 135 1.27 -15.95 6.37
N ILE A 136 2.15 -16.35 5.45
CA ILE A 136 1.96 -16.20 4.00
C ILE A 136 0.67 -16.90 3.58
N THR A 137 0.49 -18.17 3.96
CA THR A 137 -0.69 -18.97 3.59
C THR A 137 -1.98 -18.35 4.15
N LYS A 138 -1.94 -17.83 5.37
CA LYS A 138 -3.11 -17.16 5.98
C LYS A 138 -3.51 -15.92 5.18
N ILE A 139 -2.54 -15.11 4.75
CA ILE A 139 -2.81 -13.93 3.93
C ILE A 139 -3.32 -14.35 2.55
N TYR A 140 -2.67 -15.32 1.91
CA TYR A 140 -3.05 -15.85 0.60
C TYR A 140 -4.48 -16.41 0.58
N ASN A 141 -4.92 -17.08 1.64
CA ASN A 141 -6.32 -17.54 1.75
C ASN A 141 -7.35 -16.40 1.86
N THR A 142 -6.90 -15.16 2.09
CA THR A 142 -7.76 -13.96 2.09
C THR A 142 -7.62 -13.12 0.82
N TYR A 143 -6.59 -13.40 0.01
CA TYR A 143 -6.19 -12.63 -1.17
C TYR A 143 -5.65 -13.59 -2.24
N GLN A 144 -6.45 -13.89 -3.25
CA GLN A 144 -6.05 -14.68 -4.43
C GLN A 144 -6.49 -13.92 -5.66
N VAL A 145 -5.54 -13.37 -6.41
CA VAL A 145 -5.90 -12.37 -7.43
C VAL A 145 -5.12 -12.50 -8.72
N SER A 146 -3.95 -13.16 -8.75
CA SER A 146 -3.24 -13.44 -10.00
C SER A 146 -3.28 -14.91 -10.38
N SER A 147 -2.88 -15.20 -11.63
CA SER A 147 -2.64 -16.56 -12.10
C SER A 147 -1.22 -17.07 -11.81
N ASN A 148 -0.36 -16.27 -11.17
CA ASN A 148 1.01 -16.65 -10.83
C ASN A 148 1.15 -16.83 -9.31
N LEU A 149 1.33 -18.08 -8.88
CA LEU A 149 1.46 -18.40 -7.46
C LEU A 149 2.67 -17.70 -6.81
N GLN A 150 3.81 -17.62 -7.49
CA GLN A 150 5.00 -16.99 -6.92
C GLN A 150 4.73 -15.52 -6.58
N ASP A 151 4.12 -14.79 -7.51
CA ASP A 151 3.84 -13.36 -7.33
C ASP A 151 2.85 -13.12 -6.20
N ASP A 152 1.76 -13.88 -6.16
CA ASP A 152 0.78 -13.79 -5.07
C ASP A 152 1.41 -14.08 -3.70
N LEU A 153 2.29 -15.08 -3.61
CA LEU A 153 2.99 -15.40 -2.37
C LEU A 153 4.01 -14.32 -1.97
N LEU A 154 4.68 -13.67 -2.93
CA LEU A 154 5.57 -12.55 -2.68
C LEU A 154 4.80 -11.30 -2.22
N ILE A 155 3.62 -11.05 -2.78
CA ILE A 155 2.68 -10.03 -2.29
C ILE A 155 2.32 -10.33 -0.82
N CYS A 156 1.93 -11.56 -0.53
CA CYS A 156 1.60 -11.98 0.83
C CYS A 156 2.80 -11.84 1.79
N ALA A 157 4.00 -12.21 1.36
CA ALA A 157 5.23 -12.04 2.13
C ALA A 157 5.51 -10.56 2.43
N SER A 158 5.24 -9.67 1.46
CA SER A 158 5.42 -8.24 1.66
C SER A 158 4.50 -7.66 2.73
N CYS A 159 3.34 -8.26 2.97
CA CYS A 159 2.43 -7.88 4.05
C CYS A 159 2.84 -8.38 5.44
N ILE A 160 3.97 -9.06 5.59
CA ILE A 160 4.48 -9.48 6.91
C ILE A 160 5.38 -8.39 7.49
N LYS A 161 5.00 -7.88 8.65
CA LYS A 161 5.74 -6.85 9.40
C LYS A 161 6.28 -7.39 10.71
N GLN A 162 7.25 -6.66 11.25
CA GLN A 162 7.74 -6.90 12.62
C GLN A 162 6.67 -6.55 13.66
N ASP A 163 6.62 -7.31 14.74
CA ASP A 163 5.65 -7.13 15.83
C ASP A 163 5.70 -5.73 16.48
N ILE A 164 6.87 -5.08 16.47
CA ILE A 164 7.02 -3.71 16.98
C ILE A 164 6.13 -2.70 16.26
N TYR A 165 5.69 -3.00 15.03
CA TYR A 165 4.79 -2.18 14.22
C TYR A 165 3.32 -2.60 14.35
N ARG A 166 2.98 -3.53 15.25
CA ARG A 166 1.60 -4.06 15.40
C ARG A 166 0.56 -2.97 15.66
N SER A 167 0.94 -1.88 16.32
CA SER A 167 0.06 -0.73 16.58
C SER A 167 -0.43 -0.01 15.32
N GLU A 168 0.19 -0.27 14.16
CA GLU A 168 -0.21 0.33 12.88
C GLU A 168 -1.45 -0.32 12.28
N LYS A 169 -1.70 -1.61 12.59
CA LYS A 169 -2.81 -2.41 12.04
C LYS A 169 -3.03 -2.12 10.55
N GLU A 170 -1.94 -2.28 9.80
CA GLU A 170 -1.79 -1.73 8.46
C GLU A 170 -2.56 -2.54 7.41
N TYR A 171 -3.19 -1.84 6.48
CA TYR A 171 -3.58 -2.36 5.18
C TYR A 171 -2.64 -1.77 4.12
N ARG A 172 -2.19 -2.60 3.19
CA ARG A 172 -1.39 -2.18 2.04
C ARG A 172 -2.25 -2.25 0.79
N TYR A 173 -2.31 -1.13 0.08
CA TYR A 173 -2.70 -1.11 -1.33
C TYR A 173 -1.42 -1.27 -2.15
N MET A 174 -1.31 -2.33 -2.96
CA MET A 174 -0.07 -2.67 -3.67
C MET A 174 -0.32 -2.81 -5.15
N ILE A 175 0.59 -2.29 -5.95
CA ILE A 175 0.64 -2.51 -7.40
C ILE A 175 1.79 -3.50 -7.64
N PRO A 176 1.50 -4.81 -7.76
CA PRO A 176 2.52 -5.83 -7.93
C PRO A 176 3.11 -5.83 -9.34
N HIS A 177 2.25 -5.71 -10.34
CA HIS A 177 2.58 -5.71 -11.75
C HIS A 177 2.36 -4.29 -12.30
N TYR A 178 3.31 -3.39 -12.02
CA TYR A 178 3.37 -2.15 -12.79
C TYR A 178 3.71 -2.51 -14.25
N ASN A 179 3.18 -1.77 -15.22
CA ASN A 179 3.31 -2.06 -16.65
C ASN A 179 4.73 -2.56 -17.01
N GLN A 180 4.88 -3.86 -17.24
CA GLN A 180 6.10 -4.45 -17.75
C GLN A 180 5.99 -4.45 -19.27
N ILE A 181 6.96 -3.84 -19.94
CA ILE A 181 7.06 -3.88 -21.39
C ILE A 181 7.94 -5.08 -21.74
N SER A 182 7.31 -6.17 -22.18
CA SER A 182 8.03 -7.34 -22.70
C SER A 182 8.33 -7.15 -24.18
N ILE A 183 9.60 -6.95 -24.54
CA ILE A 183 10.06 -6.89 -25.92
C ILE A 183 10.52 -8.30 -26.30
N SER A 184 9.80 -8.94 -27.23
CA SER A 184 10.19 -10.26 -27.73
C SER A 184 10.57 -10.24 -29.21
N ARG A 185 11.58 -11.06 -29.57
CA ARG A 185 11.98 -11.29 -30.96
C ARG A 185 11.66 -12.71 -31.39
N ILE A 186 10.79 -12.83 -32.39
CA ILE A 186 10.40 -14.13 -32.95
C ILE A 186 11.29 -14.49 -34.15
N LYS A 187 11.80 -15.71 -34.19
CA LYS A 187 12.47 -16.32 -35.36
C LYS A 187 11.89 -17.72 -35.55
N ASN A 188 11.44 -18.05 -36.77
CA ASN A 188 10.86 -19.36 -37.09
C ASN A 188 9.69 -19.77 -36.17
N ASN A 189 8.79 -18.85 -35.85
CA ASN A 189 7.66 -19.05 -34.91
C ASN A 189 8.06 -19.38 -33.46
N GLU A 190 9.33 -19.21 -33.10
CA GLU A 190 9.81 -19.37 -31.72
C GLU A 190 10.29 -18.01 -31.17
N VAL A 191 10.01 -17.76 -29.89
CA VAL A 191 10.55 -16.61 -29.16
C VAL A 191 12.03 -16.87 -28.89
N VAL A 192 12.91 -16.04 -29.44
CA VAL A 192 14.37 -16.20 -29.32
C VAL A 192 14.95 -15.29 -28.25
N PHE A 193 14.24 -14.23 -27.90
CA PHE A 193 14.68 -13.22 -26.96
C PHE A 193 13.45 -12.56 -26.34
N SER A 194 13.46 -12.37 -25.03
CA SER A 194 12.47 -11.60 -24.27
C SER A 194 13.23 -10.74 -23.27
N GLU A 195 13.05 -9.43 -23.33
CA GLU A 195 13.46 -8.51 -22.27
C GLU A 195 12.20 -7.90 -21.67
N GLU A 196 12.18 -7.77 -20.34
CA GLU A 196 11.12 -7.07 -19.62
C GLU A 196 11.68 -5.76 -19.07
N TYR A 197 10.98 -4.67 -19.35
CA TYR A 197 11.34 -3.33 -18.90
C TYR A 197 10.24 -2.77 -17.99
N GLU A 198 10.64 -2.01 -16.98
CA GLU A 198 9.73 -1.16 -16.22
C GLU A 198 9.22 -0.04 -17.15
N ASP A 199 7.90 0.02 -17.39
CA ASP A 199 7.28 1.18 -18.01
C ASP A 199 7.30 2.34 -17.02
N GLU A 200 8.24 3.25 -17.22
CA GLU A 200 8.43 4.42 -16.37
C GLU A 200 7.53 5.60 -16.75
N GLN A 201 6.60 5.45 -17.71
CA GLN A 201 5.78 6.57 -18.19
C GLN A 201 5.02 7.28 -17.05
N ASP A 202 4.50 6.52 -16.08
CA ASP A 202 3.74 7.02 -14.93
C ASP A 202 4.56 7.05 -13.62
N ILE A 203 5.88 6.81 -13.72
CA ILE A 203 6.78 6.75 -12.57
C ILE A 203 7.56 8.05 -12.44
N GLN A 204 7.45 8.70 -11.28
CA GLN A 204 8.25 9.88 -10.96
C GLN A 204 9.47 9.49 -10.12
N SER A 205 10.62 10.04 -10.49
CA SER A 205 11.86 9.92 -9.71
C SER A 205 12.13 11.20 -8.94
N LEU A 206 12.21 11.11 -7.61
CA LEU A 206 12.57 12.22 -6.73
C LEU A 206 13.73 11.78 -5.82
N HIS A 207 14.86 12.48 -5.90
CA HIS A 207 16.09 12.14 -5.17
C HIS A 207 16.54 10.67 -5.34
N GLY A 208 16.37 10.11 -6.54
CA GLY A 208 16.72 8.71 -6.84
C GLY A 208 15.70 7.68 -6.35
N LYS A 209 14.59 8.09 -5.74
CA LYS A 209 13.48 7.21 -5.32
C LYS A 209 12.36 7.27 -6.34
N LYS A 210 11.84 6.09 -6.73
CA LYS A 210 10.73 5.95 -7.69
C LYS A 210 9.38 5.95 -6.98
N TYR A 211 8.38 6.60 -7.59
CA TYR A 211 7.03 6.72 -7.07
C TYR A 211 6.00 6.54 -8.17
N TYR A 212 4.88 5.90 -7.83
CA TYR A 212 3.73 5.74 -8.71
C TYR A 212 2.52 6.45 -8.11
N TYR A 213 1.66 7.04 -8.94
CA TYR A 213 0.50 7.79 -8.47
C TYR A 213 -0.80 7.04 -8.79
N ILE A 214 -1.60 6.79 -7.75
CA ILE A 214 -2.91 6.15 -7.88
C ILE A 214 -3.99 7.18 -7.62
N ASN A 215 -4.99 7.25 -8.49
CA ASN A 215 -6.12 8.16 -8.38
C ASN A 215 -7.37 7.38 -8.02
N PHE A 216 -7.76 7.42 -6.75
CA PHE A 216 -9.06 6.89 -6.33
C PHE A 216 -10.17 7.92 -6.61
N PRO A 217 -11.39 7.47 -6.94
CA PRO A 217 -12.51 8.35 -7.19
C PRO A 217 -12.85 9.20 -5.95
N LYS A 218 -13.41 10.40 -6.16
CA LYS A 218 -13.71 11.37 -5.09
C LYS A 218 -14.64 10.79 -4.01
N GLU A 219 -15.54 9.89 -4.41
CA GLU A 219 -16.48 9.15 -3.57
C GLU A 219 -15.79 8.25 -2.54
N ALA A 220 -14.50 7.94 -2.73
CA ALA A 220 -13.71 7.23 -1.72
C ALA A 220 -13.45 8.08 -0.47
N LEU A 221 -13.50 9.42 -0.56
CA LEU A 221 -13.26 10.31 0.58
C LEU A 221 -14.48 10.35 1.51
N VAL A 222 -14.30 9.92 2.76
CA VAL A 222 -15.36 9.92 3.78
C VAL A 222 -15.19 11.11 4.73
N SER A 223 -13.98 11.30 5.26
CA SER A 223 -13.70 12.40 6.18
C SER A 223 -12.25 12.88 6.13
N ILE A 224 -12.07 14.14 6.52
CA ILE A 224 -10.75 14.71 6.83
C ILE A 224 -10.77 15.16 8.29
N ASN A 225 -9.93 14.51 9.08
CA ASN A 225 -9.78 14.76 10.50
C ASN A 225 -8.48 15.54 10.73
N LEU A 226 -8.58 16.69 11.38
CA LEU A 226 -7.44 17.51 11.80
C LEU A 226 -7.00 17.09 13.21
N GLY A 227 -5.69 16.99 13.42
CA GLY A 227 -5.11 16.62 14.71
C GLY A 227 -5.46 17.59 15.84
N PHE A 228 -5.55 17.08 17.07
CA PHE A 228 -6.06 17.83 18.22
C PHE A 228 -5.14 19.00 18.64
N ASP A 229 -3.84 18.91 18.37
CA ASP A 229 -2.86 19.96 18.66
C ASP A 229 -2.72 20.99 17.52
N ALA A 230 -3.42 20.79 16.40
CA ALA A 230 -3.32 21.68 15.25
C ALA A 230 -4.09 22.99 15.45
N ASN A 231 -3.68 24.05 14.73
CA ASN A 231 -4.48 25.27 14.64
C ASN A 231 -5.82 24.99 13.93
N LYS A 232 -6.93 25.28 14.62
CA LYS A 232 -8.31 25.15 14.12
C LYS A 232 -8.60 25.91 12.82
N ASP A 233 -7.90 27.01 12.55
CA ASP A 233 -8.06 27.78 11.30
C ASP A 233 -7.77 26.94 10.05
N ARG A 234 -6.97 25.87 10.19
CA ARG A 234 -6.69 24.91 9.12
C ARG A 234 -7.95 24.22 8.61
N LEU A 235 -9.01 24.08 9.43
CA LEU A 235 -10.28 23.47 8.99
C LEU A 235 -10.90 24.24 7.83
N GLU A 236 -10.85 25.57 7.87
CA GLU A 236 -11.40 26.38 6.78
C GLU A 236 -10.55 26.27 5.51
N THR A 237 -9.22 26.21 5.68
CA THR A 237 -8.31 25.96 4.55
C THR A 237 -8.59 24.60 3.89
N ILE A 238 -8.90 23.56 4.67
CA ILE A 238 -9.28 22.23 4.15
C ILE A 238 -10.58 22.33 3.35
N ARG A 239 -11.60 23.02 3.88
CA ARG A 239 -12.89 23.22 3.19
C ARG A 239 -12.69 23.91 1.84
N GLN A 240 -11.98 25.03 1.82
CA GLN A 240 -11.71 25.77 0.59
C GLN A 240 -10.91 24.92 -0.41
N HIS A 241 -9.93 24.14 0.06
CA HIS A 241 -9.16 23.25 -0.81
C HIS A 241 -10.03 22.16 -1.45
N LEU A 242 -10.97 21.57 -0.71
CA LEU A 242 -11.92 20.59 -1.25
C LEU A 242 -12.87 21.23 -2.28
N ILE A 243 -13.41 22.42 -1.99
CA ILE A 243 -14.29 23.16 -2.92
C ILE A 243 -13.54 23.46 -4.22
N ASN A 244 -12.31 23.96 -4.12
CA ASN A 244 -11.49 24.31 -5.29
C ASN A 244 -11.08 23.09 -6.15
N ASN A 245 -11.25 21.88 -5.63
CA ASN A 245 -11.00 20.63 -6.35
C ASN A 245 -12.31 19.89 -6.70
N ASP A 246 -13.45 20.59 -6.68
CA ASP A 246 -14.77 20.08 -7.05
C ASP A 246 -15.21 18.84 -6.24
N TYR A 247 -14.95 18.83 -4.94
CA TYR A 247 -15.52 17.84 -4.02
C TYR A 247 -16.88 18.29 -3.49
N ASN A 248 -17.82 17.35 -3.37
CA ASN A 248 -19.09 17.61 -2.71
C ASN A 248 -18.92 17.61 -1.17
N ILE A 249 -18.64 18.78 -0.62
CA ILE A 249 -18.42 18.97 0.83
C ILE A 249 -19.61 18.55 1.70
N GLY A 250 -20.84 18.53 1.16
CA GLY A 250 -22.03 18.11 1.90
C GLY A 250 -21.99 16.65 2.36
N ASN A 251 -21.16 15.83 1.70
CA ASN A 251 -21.01 14.41 1.97
C ASN A 251 -19.73 14.08 2.77
N ILE A 252 -18.89 15.08 3.07
CA ILE A 252 -17.56 14.86 3.66
C ILE A 252 -17.53 15.47 5.06
N SER A 253 -17.20 14.65 6.06
CA SER A 253 -17.01 15.17 7.42
C SER A 253 -15.65 15.84 7.55
N ILE A 254 -15.61 17.08 8.05
CA ILE A 254 -14.38 17.85 8.27
C ILE A 254 -14.38 18.37 9.70
N LYS A 255 -13.52 17.82 10.55
CA LYS A 255 -13.50 18.11 11.98
C LYS A 255 -12.10 18.04 12.57
N GLN A 256 -11.90 18.68 13.71
CA GLN A 256 -10.75 18.42 14.55
C GLN A 256 -11.10 17.30 15.54
N ILE A 257 -10.20 16.35 15.73
CA ILE A 257 -10.39 15.29 16.72
C ILE A 257 -10.15 15.81 18.13
N GLU A 258 -10.78 15.17 19.11
CA GLU A 258 -10.54 15.44 20.53
C GLU A 258 -9.53 14.44 21.08
N GLU A 259 -8.57 14.90 21.88
CA GLU A 259 -7.52 14.05 22.48
C GLU A 259 -8.10 12.85 23.24
N LYS A 260 -9.21 13.05 23.97
CA LYS A 260 -9.87 12.02 24.76
C LYS A 260 -10.41 10.83 23.96
N LEU A 261 -10.51 10.96 22.64
CA LEU A 261 -10.96 9.88 21.75
C LEU A 261 -9.81 8.93 21.37
N LEU A 262 -8.56 9.34 21.57
CA LEU A 262 -7.39 8.56 21.22
C LEU A 262 -7.20 7.36 22.15
N LYS A 263 -6.88 6.22 21.55
CA LYS A 263 -6.66 4.93 22.21
C LYS A 263 -5.21 4.51 22.12
#